data_AF-A0A316L8Q1-F1
#
_entry.id   AF-A0A316L8Q1-F1
#
_cell.length_a   1.000
_cell.length_b   1.000
_cell.length_c   1.000
_cell.angle_alpha   90.00
_cell.angle_beta   90.00
_cell.angle_gamma   90.00
#
_symmetry.space_group_name_H-M   'P 1'
#
loop_
_entity.id
_entity.type
_entity.pdbx_description
1 polymer ?
#
loop_
_entity_poly.entity_id
_entity_poly.type
_entity_poly.pdbx_seq_one_letter_code
_entity_poly.pdbx_strand_id
1 'polypeptide(L)'
;MKRGMLRRLLCTCVVTAAAFAATTISASACTTIYVGGDLNEEGTPFVARTEDYGSDYNKLWFISESGNWKQGDHYVGCPAYGPFEWDFTHDSYRFTYFTNDIYYDGTCPECGKKADHYSYTEFGTNEKGVSVSATETLYGNAKVTEVDPYRDADWAKENGNARIGIEETDIPTIILAEASSAREGVELLLDIYENYGCVYASGVFICDKDEVWYIESCSGTQYVAIKLNDNMIFL
;
A
#
# COMPACT_ATOMS: atom_id res chain seq x y z
N MET A 1 23.85 -17.74 -49.40
CA MET A 1 22.47 -17.99 -48.89
C MET A 1 21.45 -17.41 -49.84
N LYS A 2 20.40 -18.16 -50.22
CA LYS A 2 19.31 -17.65 -51.09
C LYS A 2 18.61 -16.49 -50.37
N ARG A 3 18.33 -15.39 -51.07
CA ARG A 3 17.73 -14.15 -50.53
C ARG A 3 16.46 -14.36 -49.68
N GLY A 4 15.68 -15.41 -49.99
CA GLY A 4 14.51 -15.82 -49.21
C GLY A 4 14.83 -16.47 -47.85
N MET A 5 15.96 -17.17 -47.75
CA MET A 5 16.42 -17.81 -46.51
C MET A 5 16.92 -16.77 -45.51
N LEU A 6 17.62 -15.73 -46.00
CA LEU A 6 18.06 -14.61 -45.16
C LEU A 6 16.88 -13.79 -44.61
N ARG A 7 15.84 -13.54 -45.43
CA ARG A 7 14.61 -12.85 -44.98
C ARG A 7 13.86 -13.64 -43.90
N ARG A 8 13.74 -14.97 -44.07
CA ARG A 8 13.10 -15.83 -43.07
C ARG A 8 13.88 -15.83 -41.76
N LEU A 9 15.21 -15.95 -41.84
CA LEU A 9 16.07 -15.89 -40.65
C LEU A 9 15.94 -14.56 -39.91
N LEU A 10 15.95 -13.43 -40.64
CA LEU A 10 15.78 -12.10 -40.04
C LEU A 10 14.41 -11.92 -39.37
N CYS A 11 13.32 -12.34 -40.02
CA CYS A 11 11.99 -12.30 -39.42
C CYS A 11 11.93 -13.14 -38.15
N THR A 12 12.48 -14.36 -38.16
CA THR A 12 12.54 -15.21 -36.97
C THR A 12 13.34 -14.54 -35.85
N CYS A 13 14.53 -13.99 -36.13
CA CYS A 13 15.32 -13.29 -35.12
C CYS A 13 14.59 -12.07 -34.51
N VAL A 14 13.89 -11.28 -35.34
CA VAL A 14 13.14 -10.10 -34.87
C VAL A 14 11.95 -10.52 -34.01
N VAL A 15 11.19 -11.55 -34.42
CA VAL A 15 10.05 -12.06 -33.64
C VAL A 15 10.51 -12.68 -32.33
N THR A 16 11.60 -13.46 -32.33
CA THR A 16 12.19 -14.03 -31.11
C THR A 16 12.69 -12.92 -30.18
N ALA A 17 13.38 -11.90 -30.70
CA ALA A 17 13.84 -10.77 -29.88
C ALA A 17 12.67 -9.96 -29.28
N ALA A 18 11.60 -9.73 -30.05
CA ALA A 18 10.40 -9.07 -29.56
C ALA A 18 9.67 -9.89 -28.49
N ALA A 19 9.60 -11.22 -28.64
CA ALA A 19 9.03 -12.11 -27.64
C ALA A 19 9.86 -12.12 -26.33
N PHE A 20 11.19 -12.14 -26.43
CA PHE A 20 12.07 -12.03 -25.27
C PHE A 20 11.95 -10.66 -24.57
N ALA A 21 11.82 -9.57 -25.34
CA ALA A 21 11.60 -8.24 -24.78
C ALA A 21 10.22 -8.10 -24.11
N ALA A 22 9.20 -8.83 -24.58
CA ALA A 22 7.88 -8.87 -23.96
C ALA A 22 7.87 -9.67 -22.64
N THR A 23 8.77 -10.66 -22.50
CA THR A 23 8.93 -11.43 -21.24
C THR A 23 9.80 -10.72 -20.20
N THR A 24 10.40 -9.58 -20.52
CA THR A 24 11.18 -8.76 -19.57
C THR A 24 10.40 -7.56 -19.02
N ILE A 25 9.07 -7.57 -19.12
CA ILE A 25 8.26 -6.67 -18.31
C ILE A 25 8.40 -7.19 -16.88
N SER A 26 9.33 -6.61 -16.11
CA SER A 26 9.32 -6.78 -14.68
C SER A 26 7.94 -6.37 -14.19
N ALA A 27 7.18 -7.32 -13.64
CA ALA A 27 6.04 -7.00 -12.80
C ALA A 27 6.64 -6.28 -11.58
N SER A 28 6.58 -4.96 -11.60
CA SER A 28 7.02 -4.06 -10.53
C SER A 28 5.79 -3.40 -9.92
N ALA A 29 4.73 -4.17 -9.75
CA ALA A 29 3.47 -3.72 -9.21
C ALA A 29 2.83 -4.89 -8.50
N CYS A 30 2.30 -4.61 -7.32
CA CYS A 30 1.41 -5.50 -6.61
C CYS A 30 0.26 -5.94 -7.54
N THR A 31 -0.44 -6.99 -7.14
CA THR A 31 -1.70 -7.35 -7.77
C THR A 31 -2.67 -7.77 -6.69
N THR A 32 -3.82 -7.11 -6.66
CA THR A 32 -4.87 -7.37 -5.67
C THR A 32 -6.05 -8.08 -6.31
N ILE A 33 -6.62 -9.06 -5.61
CA ILE A 33 -7.89 -9.68 -5.96
C ILE A 33 -8.85 -9.57 -4.77
N TYR A 34 -10.08 -9.16 -5.06
CA TYR A 34 -11.22 -9.36 -4.16
C TYR A 34 -12.23 -10.29 -4.82
N VAL A 35 -12.72 -11.25 -4.03
CA VAL A 35 -13.79 -12.16 -4.43
C VAL A 35 -14.90 -12.07 -3.40
N GLY A 36 -16.08 -11.62 -3.83
CA GLY A 36 -17.25 -11.53 -2.98
C GLY A 36 -17.78 -12.90 -2.54
N GLY A 37 -18.48 -12.92 -1.40
CA GLY A 37 -18.94 -14.17 -0.76
C GLY A 37 -19.89 -15.00 -1.63
N ASP A 38 -20.68 -14.39 -2.51
CA ASP A 38 -21.60 -15.11 -3.42
C ASP A 38 -20.86 -15.88 -4.51
N LEU A 39 -19.54 -15.66 -4.66
CA LEU A 39 -18.72 -16.18 -5.75
C LEU A 39 -17.63 -17.17 -5.30
N ASN A 40 -17.63 -17.58 -4.02
CA ASN A 40 -16.73 -18.61 -3.48
C ASN A 40 -17.49 -19.67 -2.66
N GLU A 41 -16.86 -20.82 -2.40
CA GLU A 41 -17.50 -21.96 -1.72
C GLU A 41 -17.72 -21.69 -0.22
N GLU A 42 -16.87 -20.87 0.37
CA GLU A 42 -16.88 -20.51 1.78
C GLU A 42 -17.98 -19.51 2.15
N GLY A 43 -18.60 -18.86 1.16
CA GLY A 43 -19.64 -17.86 1.37
C GLY A 43 -19.14 -16.58 2.06
N THR A 44 -17.83 -16.39 2.16
CA THR A 44 -17.19 -15.29 2.89
C THR A 44 -16.31 -14.50 1.93
N PRO A 45 -16.46 -13.17 1.82
CA PRO A 45 -15.60 -12.37 0.95
C PRO A 45 -14.14 -12.42 1.41
N PHE A 46 -13.20 -12.37 0.48
CA PHE A 46 -11.78 -12.25 0.80
C PHE A 46 -11.06 -11.27 -0.12
N VAL A 47 -9.98 -10.70 0.41
CA VAL A 47 -9.00 -9.89 -0.31
C VAL A 47 -7.66 -10.62 -0.23
N ALA A 48 -6.94 -10.69 -1.34
CA ALA A 48 -5.58 -11.19 -1.38
C ALA A 48 -4.73 -10.28 -2.28
N ARG A 49 -3.47 -10.07 -1.92
CA ARG A 49 -2.54 -9.22 -2.68
C ARG A 49 -1.16 -9.87 -2.78
N THR A 50 -0.52 -9.76 -3.94
CA THR A 50 0.93 -9.96 -4.06
C THR A 50 1.63 -8.66 -3.70
N GLU A 51 2.62 -8.73 -2.82
CA GLU A 51 3.46 -7.59 -2.51
C GLU A 51 4.75 -7.69 -3.33
N ASP A 52 4.87 -6.84 -4.35
CA ASP A 52 5.97 -6.87 -5.32
C ASP A 52 6.85 -5.62 -5.16
N TYR A 53 7.89 -5.71 -4.33
CA TYR A 53 8.80 -4.59 -4.03
C TYR A 53 10.20 -4.75 -4.63
N GLY A 54 10.96 -5.77 -4.20
CA GLY A 54 12.32 -6.01 -4.66
C GLY A 54 12.85 -7.40 -4.34
N SER A 55 13.98 -7.77 -4.93
CA SER A 55 14.65 -9.05 -4.62
C SER A 55 15.28 -9.04 -3.23
N ASP A 56 15.25 -10.19 -2.55
CA ASP A 56 15.89 -10.42 -1.24
C ASP A 56 15.30 -9.62 -0.06
N TYR A 57 14.05 -9.17 -0.20
CA TYR A 57 13.26 -8.60 0.90
C TYR A 57 12.51 -9.71 1.64
N ASN A 58 13.18 -10.33 2.62
CA ASN A 58 12.54 -11.33 3.48
C ASN A 58 11.36 -10.69 4.22
N LYS A 59 10.20 -11.34 4.16
CA LYS A 59 9.00 -10.91 4.88
C LYS A 59 8.85 -11.66 6.19
N LEU A 60 8.66 -10.90 7.25
CA LEU A 60 8.50 -11.40 8.60
C LEU A 60 7.09 -11.04 9.10
N TRP A 61 6.49 -11.97 9.83
CA TRP A 61 5.17 -11.79 10.43
C TRP A 61 5.30 -11.59 11.94
N PHE A 62 4.63 -10.55 12.46
CA PHE A 62 4.73 -10.13 13.84
C PHE A 62 3.37 -9.78 14.44
N ILE A 63 3.38 -9.55 15.75
CA ILE A 63 2.26 -9.04 16.53
C ILE A 63 2.74 -7.77 17.25
N SER A 64 2.04 -6.67 17.04
CA SER A 64 2.13 -5.48 17.90
C SER A 64 1.14 -5.65 19.05
N GLU A 65 1.60 -5.65 20.29
CA GLU A 65 0.76 -5.89 21.47
C GLU A 65 -0.20 -4.73 21.77
N SER A 66 -1.31 -5.03 22.46
CA SER A 66 -2.29 -4.00 22.84
C SER A 66 -1.63 -2.93 23.72
N GLY A 67 -1.82 -1.66 23.37
CA GLY A 67 -1.21 -0.53 24.04
C GLY A 67 0.30 -0.46 23.87
N ASN A 68 0.87 -1.05 22.80
CA ASN A 68 2.27 -0.85 22.40
C ASN A 68 2.56 0.63 22.14
N TRP A 69 1.57 1.33 21.59
CA TRP A 69 1.45 2.79 21.60
C TRP A 69 0.38 3.23 22.59
N LYS A 70 0.70 4.26 23.38
CA LYS A 70 -0.21 4.92 24.31
C LYS A 70 -0.90 6.11 23.66
N GLN A 71 -2.04 6.48 24.20
CA GLN A 71 -2.69 7.74 23.84
C GLN A 71 -1.70 8.91 23.94
N GLY A 72 -1.57 9.67 22.85
CA GLY A 72 -0.66 10.81 22.73
C GLY A 72 0.80 10.45 22.47
N ASP A 73 1.14 9.17 22.31
CA ASP A 73 2.44 8.79 21.78
C ASP A 73 2.57 9.28 20.33
N HIS A 74 3.79 9.69 20.00
CA HIS A 74 4.11 10.27 18.70
C HIS A 74 4.76 9.24 17.78
N TYR A 75 4.07 8.91 16.69
CA TYR A 75 4.54 8.07 15.60
C TYR A 75 5.32 8.90 14.59
N VAL A 76 6.43 8.34 14.10
CA VAL A 76 7.23 8.91 13.01
C VAL A 76 7.53 7.79 12.01
N GLY A 77 7.06 7.96 10.78
CA GLY A 77 7.25 7.02 9.67
C GLY A 77 8.68 7.03 9.12
N CYS A 78 8.87 6.33 8.00
CA CYS A 78 10.20 6.21 7.40
C CYS A 78 10.72 7.55 6.84
N PRO A 79 11.96 7.97 7.18
CA PRO A 79 12.51 9.24 6.69
C PRO A 79 12.81 9.25 5.19
N ALA A 80 12.74 8.10 4.49
CA ALA A 80 12.89 8.04 3.04
C ALA A 80 11.80 8.83 2.31
N TYR A 81 10.61 8.97 2.92
CA TYR A 81 9.43 9.55 2.28
C TYR A 81 9.11 10.98 2.73
N GLY A 82 9.93 11.55 3.63
CA GLY A 82 9.51 12.68 4.47
C GLY A 82 8.52 12.14 5.48
N PRO A 83 8.95 11.87 6.73
CA PRO A 83 8.19 10.97 7.58
C PRO A 83 6.78 11.52 7.86
N PHE A 84 5.76 10.71 7.61
CA PHE A 84 4.43 10.96 8.14
C PHE A 84 4.50 10.93 9.68
N GLU A 85 3.77 11.83 10.32
CA GLU A 85 3.73 11.95 11.78
C GLU A 85 2.29 11.86 12.27
N TRP A 86 2.08 11.10 13.35
CA TRP A 86 0.76 10.86 13.92
C TRP A 86 0.82 10.80 15.44
N ASP A 87 -0.17 11.41 16.10
CA ASP A 87 -0.34 11.29 17.56
C ASP A 87 -1.51 10.35 17.84
N PHE A 88 -1.26 9.26 18.57
CA PHE A 88 -2.29 8.25 18.79
C PHE A 88 -3.47 8.79 19.60
N THR A 89 -4.70 8.54 19.15
CA THR A 89 -5.90 9.09 19.79
C THR A 89 -6.34 8.30 21.02
N HIS A 90 -5.93 7.03 21.10
CA HIS A 90 -6.09 6.14 22.24
C HIS A 90 -4.95 5.11 22.31
N ASP A 91 -4.92 4.29 23.36
CA ASP A 91 -4.01 3.14 23.42
C ASP A 91 -4.27 2.21 22.23
N SER A 92 -3.25 1.95 21.42
CA SER A 92 -3.34 1.11 20.22
C SER A 92 -3.98 -0.24 20.46
N TYR A 93 -4.79 -0.71 19.50
CA TYR A 93 -5.21 -2.10 19.45
C TYR A 93 -4.04 -3.03 19.16
N ARG A 94 -4.13 -4.28 19.64
CA ARG A 94 -3.23 -5.35 19.20
C ARG A 94 -3.49 -5.67 17.73
N PHE A 95 -2.46 -5.82 16.91
CA PHE A 95 -2.61 -6.25 15.52
C PHE A 95 -1.45 -7.12 15.03
N THR A 96 -1.74 -7.98 14.07
CA THR A 96 -0.70 -8.69 13.31
C THR A 96 -0.19 -7.81 12.19
N TYR A 97 1.06 -7.96 11.78
CA TYR A 97 1.55 -7.27 10.59
C TYR A 97 2.69 -8.02 9.91
N PHE A 98 2.89 -7.72 8.63
CA PHE A 98 4.11 -8.07 7.90
C PHE A 98 5.06 -6.88 7.84
N THR A 99 6.36 -7.14 7.90
CA THR A 99 7.41 -6.13 7.67
C THR A 99 8.60 -6.75 6.96
N ASN A 100 9.39 -5.90 6.32
CA ASN A 100 10.69 -6.30 5.77
C ASN A 100 11.64 -6.70 6.90
N ASP A 101 12.56 -7.62 6.62
CA ASP A 101 13.57 -8.06 7.58
C ASP A 101 14.54 -6.93 7.92
N ILE A 102 14.24 -6.27 9.04
CA ILE A 102 15.09 -5.28 9.69
C ILE A 102 15.94 -5.87 10.82
N TYR A 103 15.79 -7.17 11.11
CA TYR A 103 16.40 -7.82 12.28
C TYR A 103 17.72 -8.51 11.94
N TYR A 104 17.94 -8.85 10.67
CA TYR A 104 19.19 -9.44 10.21
C TYR A 104 20.38 -8.48 10.36
N ASP A 105 20.26 -7.24 9.87
CA ASP A 105 21.34 -6.24 9.89
C ASP A 105 20.99 -4.96 10.68
N GLY A 106 19.77 -4.85 11.22
CA GLY A 106 19.32 -3.68 11.96
C GLY A 106 19.02 -2.47 11.08
N THR A 107 18.94 -2.63 9.75
CA THR A 107 18.82 -1.55 8.78
C THR A 107 17.43 -1.57 8.15
N CYS A 108 16.79 -0.41 8.11
CA CYS A 108 15.56 -0.19 7.37
C CYS A 108 15.92 -0.23 5.87
N PRO A 109 15.36 -1.16 5.09
CA PRO A 109 15.77 -1.32 3.71
C PRO A 109 15.20 -0.21 2.80
N GLU A 110 14.21 0.55 3.26
CA GLU A 110 13.66 1.71 2.54
C GLU A 110 14.61 2.92 2.61
N CYS A 111 15.18 3.23 3.78
CA CYS A 111 16.04 4.41 3.96
C CYS A 111 17.54 4.11 4.12
N GLY A 112 17.93 2.85 4.28
CA GLY A 112 19.31 2.43 4.52
C GLY A 112 19.90 2.89 5.85
N LYS A 113 19.07 3.37 6.79
CA LYS A 113 19.47 3.77 8.15
C LYS A 113 19.08 2.68 9.14
N LYS A 114 19.53 2.81 10.38
CA LYS A 114 19.10 1.94 11.46
C LYS A 114 17.55 1.94 11.54
N ALA A 115 16.94 0.75 11.66
CA ALA A 115 15.49 0.59 11.78
C ALA A 115 15.00 0.93 13.20
N ASP A 116 15.05 2.21 13.55
CA ASP A 116 14.49 2.78 14.78
C ASP A 116 13.09 3.40 14.60
N HIS A 117 12.53 3.24 13.41
CA HIS A 117 11.21 3.66 12.97
C HIS A 117 10.48 2.46 12.38
N TYR A 118 9.15 2.55 12.34
CA TYR A 118 8.35 1.54 11.65
C TYR A 118 8.43 1.78 10.15
N SER A 119 8.52 0.70 9.40
CA SER A 119 8.58 0.76 7.95
C SER A 119 7.94 -0.50 7.36
N TYR A 120 7.15 -0.29 6.32
CA TYR A 120 6.52 -1.31 5.48
C TYR A 120 5.58 -2.28 6.21
N THR A 121 4.51 -1.76 6.81
CA THR A 121 3.42 -2.58 7.35
C THR A 121 2.49 -2.94 6.20
N GLU A 122 2.60 -4.13 5.61
CA GLU A 122 1.89 -4.45 4.35
C GLU A 122 0.42 -4.84 4.56
N PHE A 123 0.19 -5.82 5.41
CA PHE A 123 -1.13 -6.35 5.74
C PHE A 123 -1.20 -6.73 7.20
N GLY A 124 -2.41 -6.67 7.76
CA GLY A 124 -2.66 -7.14 9.10
C GLY A 124 -4.13 -7.21 9.48
N THR A 125 -4.40 -7.82 10.64
CA THR A 125 -5.70 -7.84 11.29
C THR A 125 -5.54 -7.45 12.76
N ASN A 126 -6.41 -6.57 13.27
CA ASN A 126 -6.38 -6.15 14.66
C ASN A 126 -7.35 -6.97 15.55
N GLU A 127 -7.26 -6.78 16.87
CA GLU A 127 -8.10 -7.49 17.86
C GLU A 127 -9.59 -7.13 17.80
N LYS A 128 -9.97 -6.13 16.99
CA LYS A 128 -11.37 -5.77 16.71
C LYS A 128 -11.91 -6.46 15.46
N GLY A 129 -11.07 -7.18 14.73
CA GLY A 129 -11.42 -7.88 13.49
C GLY A 129 -11.33 -7.01 12.24
N VAL A 130 -10.71 -5.83 12.33
CA VAL A 130 -10.40 -5.00 11.16
C VAL A 130 -9.15 -5.54 10.48
N SER A 131 -9.21 -5.78 9.18
CA SER A 131 -8.06 -6.12 8.36
C SER A 131 -7.79 -5.03 7.33
N VAL A 132 -6.51 -4.79 7.07
CA VAL A 132 -6.04 -3.76 6.13
C VAL A 132 -4.99 -4.39 5.21
N SER A 133 -5.09 -4.11 3.91
CA SER A 133 -4.04 -4.39 2.92
C SER A 133 -3.68 -3.08 2.22
N ALA A 134 -2.42 -2.66 2.36
CA ALA A 134 -1.90 -1.43 1.75
C ALA A 134 -0.47 -1.69 1.20
N THR A 135 -0.15 -1.40 -0.06
CA THR A 135 -1.02 -0.84 -1.11
C THR A 135 -0.92 -1.56 -2.46
N GLU A 136 -1.91 -1.29 -3.31
CA GLU A 136 -1.72 -1.34 -4.76
C GLU A 136 -1.20 0.02 -5.22
N THR A 137 -0.01 0.11 -5.79
CA THR A 137 0.53 1.41 -6.22
C THR A 137 -0.20 1.88 -7.48
N LEU A 138 -0.79 3.07 -7.41
CA LEU A 138 -1.57 3.67 -8.49
C LEU A 138 -1.01 5.02 -8.92
N TYR A 139 -1.60 5.63 -9.96
CA TYR A 139 -1.11 6.88 -10.51
C TYR A 139 -2.21 7.78 -11.06
N GLY A 140 -2.22 9.04 -10.64
CA GLY A 140 -2.94 10.10 -11.33
C GLY A 140 -2.30 10.49 -12.65
N ASN A 141 -3.11 10.93 -13.62
CA ASN A 141 -2.57 11.58 -14.81
C ASN A 141 -2.06 13.00 -14.49
N ALA A 142 -1.17 13.53 -15.35
CA ALA A 142 -0.51 14.81 -15.13
C ALA A 142 -1.47 16.00 -14.90
N LYS A 143 -2.66 16.01 -15.51
CA LYS A 143 -3.61 17.11 -15.31
C LYS A 143 -4.19 17.12 -13.90
N VAL A 144 -4.37 15.93 -13.32
CA VAL A 144 -4.90 15.77 -11.98
C VAL A 144 -3.83 16.11 -10.95
N THR A 145 -2.61 15.59 -11.12
CA THR A 145 -1.49 15.85 -10.21
C THR A 145 -0.93 17.27 -10.31
N GLU A 146 -1.15 17.99 -11.42
CA GLU A 146 -0.85 19.44 -11.50
C GLU A 146 -1.79 20.28 -10.62
N VAL A 147 -3.07 19.89 -10.54
CA VAL A 147 -4.09 20.62 -9.76
C VAL A 147 -4.06 20.21 -8.29
N ASP A 148 -3.82 18.93 -8.01
CA ASP A 148 -3.68 18.39 -6.66
C ASP A 148 -2.42 17.51 -6.55
N PRO A 149 -1.23 18.13 -6.40
CA PRO A 149 0.04 17.40 -6.32
C PRO A 149 0.13 16.50 -5.10
N TYR A 150 0.94 15.45 -5.14
CA TYR A 150 1.20 14.64 -3.94
C TYR A 150 1.85 15.47 -2.83
N ARG A 151 1.64 15.05 -1.58
CA ARG A 151 2.07 15.77 -0.37
C ARG A 151 3.37 15.19 0.16
N ASP A 152 4.37 15.03 -0.69
CA ASP A 152 5.70 14.53 -0.32
C ASP A 152 6.59 15.61 0.35
N ALA A 153 7.82 15.22 0.71
CA ALA A 153 8.80 16.12 1.34
C ALA A 153 9.15 17.36 0.49
N ASP A 154 9.23 17.20 -0.83
CA ASP A 154 9.59 18.29 -1.73
C ASP A 154 8.42 19.27 -1.87
N TRP A 155 7.20 18.75 -2.06
CA TRP A 155 5.99 19.56 -2.07
C TRP A 155 5.82 20.32 -0.75
N ALA A 156 6.04 19.66 0.39
CA ALA A 156 5.91 20.28 1.71
C ALA A 156 6.89 21.44 1.86
N LYS A 157 8.16 21.24 1.46
CA LYS A 157 9.19 22.27 1.48
C LYS A 157 8.87 23.45 0.56
N GLU A 158 8.40 23.18 -0.66
CA GLU A 158 8.06 24.21 -1.66
C GLU A 158 6.85 25.05 -1.23
N ASN A 159 5.89 24.43 -0.53
CA ASN A 159 4.65 25.08 -0.10
C ASN A 159 4.70 25.58 1.34
N GLY A 160 5.82 25.41 2.05
CA GLY A 160 5.96 25.79 3.46
C GLY A 160 5.00 25.03 4.38
N ASN A 161 4.62 23.81 4.00
CA ASN A 161 3.79 22.92 4.82
C ASN A 161 4.69 22.10 5.75
N ALA A 162 4.30 21.99 7.02
CA ALA A 162 5.03 21.20 8.00
C ALA A 162 4.65 19.71 7.96
N ARG A 163 3.50 19.36 7.38
CA ARG A 163 2.99 17.99 7.34
C ARG A 163 3.33 17.32 6.02
N ILE A 164 3.71 16.04 6.11
CA ILE A 164 3.84 15.13 4.97
C ILE A 164 2.58 14.28 4.88
N GLY A 165 2.19 13.92 3.67
CA GLY A 165 1.11 12.97 3.44
C GLY A 165 1.45 11.57 3.97
N ILE A 166 0.43 10.73 4.12
CA ILE A 166 0.63 9.34 4.51
C ILE A 166 1.19 8.51 3.35
N GLU A 167 2.04 7.54 3.65
CA GLU A 167 2.68 6.63 2.70
C GLU A 167 2.25 5.17 2.97
N GLU A 168 2.38 4.28 1.97
CA GLU A 168 2.07 2.83 2.08
C GLU A 168 2.62 2.20 3.36
N THR A 169 3.84 2.55 3.78
CA THR A 169 4.49 1.99 4.96
C THR A 169 3.74 2.22 6.25
N ASP A 170 2.97 3.31 6.31
CA ASP A 170 2.37 3.84 7.53
C ASP A 170 0.89 3.44 7.63
N ILE A 171 0.19 3.36 6.49
CA ILE A 171 -1.28 3.15 6.42
C ILE A 171 -1.73 2.00 7.32
N PRO A 172 -1.21 0.75 7.21
CA PRO A 172 -1.75 -0.33 8.02
C PRO A 172 -1.42 -0.19 9.49
N THR A 173 -0.27 0.38 9.87
CA THR A 173 0.05 0.61 11.29
C THR A 173 -0.97 1.57 11.91
N ILE A 174 -1.24 2.71 11.28
CA ILE A 174 -2.16 3.71 11.82
C ILE A 174 -3.59 3.18 11.87
N ILE A 175 -4.07 2.61 10.77
CA ILE A 175 -5.46 2.12 10.70
C ILE A 175 -5.68 0.94 11.66
N LEU A 176 -4.77 -0.04 11.70
CA LEU A 176 -4.94 -1.21 12.57
C LEU A 176 -4.84 -0.86 14.05
N ALA A 177 -4.06 0.16 14.41
CA ALA A 177 -3.91 0.62 15.78
C ALA A 177 -5.13 1.39 16.31
N GLU A 178 -5.83 2.15 15.45
CA GLU A 178 -6.86 3.13 15.85
C GLU A 178 -8.30 2.70 15.50
N ALA A 179 -8.51 1.91 14.44
CA ALA A 179 -9.85 1.61 13.96
C ALA A 179 -10.47 0.39 14.64
N SER A 180 -11.72 0.50 15.12
CA SER A 180 -12.45 -0.64 15.74
C SER A 180 -13.47 -1.31 14.80
N SER A 181 -13.67 -0.75 13.61
CA SER A 181 -14.44 -1.34 12.51
C SER A 181 -13.85 -0.94 11.16
N ALA A 182 -14.23 -1.63 10.08
CA ALA A 182 -13.82 -1.26 8.73
C ALA A 182 -14.31 0.14 8.36
N ARG A 183 -15.53 0.50 8.81
CA ARG A 183 -16.11 1.84 8.67
C ARG A 183 -15.20 2.92 9.24
N GLU A 184 -14.80 2.75 10.50
CA GLU A 184 -13.92 3.69 11.20
C GLU A 184 -12.55 3.76 10.53
N GLY A 185 -12.03 2.62 10.05
CA GLY A 185 -10.76 2.59 9.32
C GLY A 185 -10.81 3.36 8.00
N VAL A 186 -11.92 3.25 7.26
CA VAL A 186 -12.17 4.07 6.06
C VAL A 186 -12.23 5.54 6.46
N GLU A 187 -13.08 5.91 7.42
CA GLU A 187 -13.26 7.31 7.84
C GLU A 187 -11.95 7.95 8.31
N LEU A 188 -11.11 7.21 9.05
CA LEU A 188 -9.79 7.65 9.48
C LEU A 188 -8.84 7.88 8.29
N LEU A 189 -8.75 6.94 7.35
CA LEU A 189 -7.90 7.11 6.16
C LEU A 189 -8.34 8.32 5.32
N LEU A 190 -9.65 8.51 5.18
CA LEU A 190 -10.21 9.63 4.42
C LEU A 190 -9.93 10.99 5.09
N ASP A 191 -10.04 11.06 6.43
CA ASP A 191 -9.65 12.25 7.20
C ASP A 191 -8.15 12.55 7.07
N ILE A 192 -7.30 11.51 7.06
CA ILE A 192 -5.87 11.66 6.81
C ILE A 192 -5.62 12.21 5.41
N TYR A 193 -6.28 11.69 4.36
CA TYR A 193 -6.14 12.22 3.01
C TYR A 193 -6.61 13.68 2.88
N GLU A 194 -7.65 14.09 3.61
CA GLU A 194 -8.11 15.48 3.60
C GLU A 194 -7.13 16.44 4.29
N ASN A 195 -6.56 16.01 5.43
CA ASN A 195 -5.76 16.89 6.29
C ASN A 195 -4.24 16.86 6.02
N TYR A 196 -3.73 15.71 5.59
CA TYR A 196 -2.31 15.43 5.36
C TYR A 196 -2.05 15.15 3.87
N GLY A 197 -3.00 14.47 3.22
CA GLY A 197 -2.84 13.94 1.88
C GLY A 197 -2.01 12.66 1.84
N CYS A 198 -1.51 12.29 0.67
CA CYS A 198 -0.65 11.12 0.46
C CYS A 198 0.64 11.48 -0.29
N VAL A 199 1.68 10.67 -0.06
CA VAL A 199 2.96 10.76 -0.80
C VAL A 199 2.84 10.10 -2.17
N TYR A 200 2.11 8.99 -2.26
CA TYR A 200 1.83 8.28 -3.51
C TYR A 200 0.35 7.94 -3.63
N ALA A 201 -0.12 7.80 -4.86
CA ALA A 201 -1.44 7.26 -5.14
C ALA A 201 -1.47 5.76 -4.84
N SER A 202 -2.55 5.31 -4.22
CA SER A 202 -2.66 3.96 -3.68
C SER A 202 -4.09 3.42 -3.73
N GLY A 203 -4.21 2.14 -4.03
CA GLY A 203 -5.38 1.32 -3.73
C GLY A 203 -5.21 0.63 -2.37
N VAL A 204 -6.21 0.73 -1.52
CA VAL A 204 -6.21 0.18 -0.15
C VAL A 204 -7.50 -0.60 0.07
N PHE A 205 -7.37 -1.75 0.73
CA PHE A 205 -8.51 -2.52 1.20
C PHE A 205 -8.61 -2.46 2.72
N ILE A 206 -9.81 -2.18 3.21
CA ILE A 206 -10.15 -2.23 4.63
C ILE A 206 -11.41 -3.09 4.78
N CYS A 207 -11.36 -4.11 5.63
CA CYS A 207 -12.50 -4.98 5.84
C CYS A 207 -12.67 -5.42 7.29
N ASP A 208 -13.88 -5.84 7.61
CA ASP A 208 -14.23 -6.54 8.84
C ASP A 208 -15.26 -7.64 8.52
N LYS A 209 -15.90 -8.20 9.55
CA LYS A 209 -16.89 -9.27 9.39
C LYS A 209 -18.16 -8.85 8.64
N ASP A 210 -18.46 -7.55 8.53
CA ASP A 210 -19.70 -7.02 7.98
C ASP A 210 -19.52 -6.36 6.62
N GLU A 211 -18.32 -5.83 6.33
CA GLU A 211 -18.07 -5.11 5.09
C GLU A 211 -16.63 -5.09 4.59
N VAL A 212 -16.50 -4.94 3.28
CA VAL A 212 -15.22 -4.76 2.57
C VAL A 212 -15.27 -3.46 1.79
N TRP A 213 -14.22 -2.66 1.94
CA TRP A 213 -14.05 -1.37 1.29
C TRP A 213 -12.81 -1.38 0.40
N TYR A 214 -12.96 -0.80 -0.79
CA TYR A 214 -11.85 -0.38 -1.64
C TYR A 214 -11.75 1.14 -1.61
N ILE A 215 -10.56 1.65 -1.31
CA ILE A 215 -10.25 3.07 -1.28
C ILE A 215 -9.12 3.31 -2.27
N GLU A 216 -9.31 4.28 -3.16
CA GLU A 216 -8.30 4.66 -4.16
C GLU A 216 -8.03 6.15 -4.07
N SER A 217 -6.75 6.52 -4.00
CA SER A 217 -6.26 7.88 -4.20
C SER A 217 -5.55 7.98 -5.55
N CYS A 218 -5.77 9.08 -6.26
CA CYS A 218 -5.17 9.36 -7.58
C CYS A 218 -4.46 10.73 -7.63
N SER A 219 -4.34 11.40 -6.49
CA SER A 219 -3.77 12.74 -6.32
C SER A 219 -3.43 12.97 -4.85
N GLY A 220 -2.88 14.12 -4.49
CA GLY A 220 -2.46 14.39 -3.12
C GLY A 220 -3.55 14.29 -2.07
N THR A 221 -4.81 14.63 -2.37
CA THR A 221 -5.90 14.67 -1.38
C THR A 221 -7.21 14.07 -1.86
N GLN A 222 -7.44 13.96 -3.17
CA GLN A 222 -8.69 13.38 -3.67
C GLN A 222 -8.65 11.84 -3.66
N TYR A 223 -9.78 11.26 -3.33
CA TYR A 223 -9.99 9.82 -3.23
C TYR A 223 -11.40 9.40 -3.65
N VAL A 224 -11.57 8.10 -3.86
CA VAL A 224 -12.86 7.42 -3.95
C VAL A 224 -12.85 6.25 -2.97
N ALA A 225 -13.93 6.08 -2.20
CA ALA A 225 -14.13 4.93 -1.32
C ALA A 225 -15.43 4.22 -1.69
N ILE A 226 -15.36 2.91 -1.91
CA ILE A 226 -16.48 2.09 -2.40
C ILE A 226 -16.64 0.87 -1.50
N LYS A 227 -17.86 0.65 -1.00
CA LYS A 227 -18.25 -0.63 -0.42
C LYS A 227 -18.39 -1.66 -1.52
N LEU A 228 -17.68 -2.77 -1.41
CA LEU A 228 -17.79 -3.86 -2.37
C LEU A 228 -18.98 -4.76 -2.07
N ASN A 229 -19.58 -5.31 -3.13
CA ASN A 229 -20.72 -6.22 -3.03
C ASN A 229 -20.27 -7.67 -3.12
N ASP A 230 -21.00 -8.59 -2.48
CA ASP A 230 -20.61 -10.00 -2.45
C ASP A 230 -20.72 -10.74 -3.80
N ASN A 231 -21.33 -10.11 -4.81
CA ASN A 231 -21.56 -10.70 -6.13
C ASN A 231 -20.58 -10.20 -7.22
N MET A 232 -19.42 -9.68 -6.82
CA MET A 232 -18.41 -9.19 -7.76
C MET A 232 -17.01 -9.76 -7.50
N ILE A 233 -16.18 -9.70 -8.54
CA ILE A 233 -14.74 -9.90 -8.47
C ILE A 233 -14.09 -8.58 -8.88
N PHE A 234 -13.05 -8.20 -8.16
CA PHE A 234 -12.18 -7.08 -8.48
C PHE A 234 -10.76 -7.63 -8.67
N LEU A 235 -10.08 -7.20 -9.73
CA LEU A 235 -8.71 -7.53 -10.10
C LEU A 235 -8.06 -6.29 -10.72
#